data_AF-A0A836RKV2-F1
#
_entry.id   AF-A0A836RKV2-F1
#
_cell.length_a   1.000
_cell.length_b   1.000
_cell.length_c   1.000
_cell.angle_alpha   90.00
_cell.angle_beta   90.00
_cell.angle_gamma   90.00
#
_symmetry.space_group_name_H-M   'P 1'
#
loop_
_entity.id
_entity.type
_entity.pdbx_description
1 polymer ?
#
loop_
_entity_poly.entity_id
_entity_poly.type
_entity_poly.pdbx_seq_one_letter_code
_entity_poly.pdbx_strand_id
1 'polypeptide(L)'
;GLPPRELGATYTNTDFTIADETDLVDVWHLFAYAKEKYPNAFDQGKLIDTRERRRILGEFVMTLVDQINGRTYPDTVVVAYSNFDTHGYTVDPYLELEHPEKVGVRVNVPYRCMLPKGLDGILVGGLGMSAHRDALPLTRMQADLQNQGYALGVAAAMAVRDGVNPRDINVRDLQKHLVEIGNLPERVLTDKDSYPMPIARLREAVRTVKEDFKGAAVLFAQPNDALPLLRKAYADAEGDEKLAYAHVLAVMGDPTGVDTLIAAVEQYPEWDEGWDYRAMGQFGRALSRLDRLIIALGRAGDRKALPAILKKLNLLTAKHAFSHHRAVGLALELLGDPAAARPLADVLANLAVERGQ
;
A
#
# COMPACT_ATOMS: atom_id res chain seq x y z
N GLY A 1 -10.39 6.44 -14.51
CA GLY A 1 -11.43 7.48 -14.69
C GLY A 1 -12.47 6.98 -15.66
N LEU A 2 -13.11 7.86 -16.44
CA LEU A 2 -14.08 7.47 -17.46
C LEU A 2 -13.67 8.04 -18.84
N PRO A 3 -13.46 7.20 -19.87
CA PRO A 3 -12.96 7.68 -21.16
C PRO A 3 -14.07 8.37 -21.98
N PRO A 4 -13.74 9.36 -22.82
CA PRO A 4 -14.60 9.70 -23.94
C PRO A 4 -14.66 8.52 -24.91
N ARG A 5 -15.78 8.38 -25.61
CA ARG A 5 -15.92 7.38 -26.67
C ARG A 5 -15.51 7.98 -28.01
N GLU A 6 -14.32 7.62 -28.47
CA GLU A 6 -13.77 8.06 -29.76
C GLU A 6 -13.66 6.87 -30.72
N LEU A 7 -14.38 6.93 -31.85
CA LEU A 7 -14.36 5.85 -32.84
C LEU A 7 -12.96 5.72 -33.46
N GLY A 8 -12.40 4.51 -33.43
CA GLY A 8 -11.07 4.22 -33.97
C GLY A 8 -9.91 4.46 -33.00
N ALA A 9 -10.17 4.98 -31.79
CA ALA A 9 -9.13 5.09 -30.76
C ALA A 9 -8.67 3.72 -30.28
N THR A 10 -7.36 3.50 -30.21
CA THR A 10 -6.74 2.27 -29.70
C THR A 10 -6.30 2.39 -28.24
N TYR A 11 -6.17 3.63 -27.74
CA TYR A 11 -5.74 3.92 -26.38
C TYR A 11 -6.32 5.27 -25.92
N THR A 12 -6.82 5.29 -24.68
CA THR A 12 -7.29 6.51 -24.03
C THR A 12 -6.87 6.46 -22.57
N ASN A 13 -5.99 7.38 -22.15
CA ASN A 13 -5.58 7.45 -20.76
C ASN A 13 -6.64 8.18 -19.93
N THR A 14 -7.20 7.51 -18.93
CA THR A 14 -8.25 8.05 -18.06
C THR A 14 -7.79 8.22 -16.61
N ASP A 15 -6.47 8.29 -16.40
CA ASP A 15 -5.85 8.58 -15.11
C ASP A 15 -5.95 10.07 -14.77
N PHE A 16 -7.16 10.52 -14.46
CA PHE A 16 -7.42 11.93 -14.17
C PHE A 16 -8.15 12.17 -12.84
N THR A 17 -8.55 11.12 -12.12
CA THR A 17 -9.24 11.24 -10.84
C THR A 17 -9.24 9.92 -10.09
N ILE A 18 -9.53 10.01 -8.79
CA ILE A 18 -9.84 8.88 -7.91
C ILE A 18 -11.36 8.74 -7.87
N ALA A 19 -11.86 7.51 -7.75
CA ALA A 19 -13.28 7.22 -7.55
C ALA A 19 -13.44 5.93 -6.74
N ASP A 20 -14.44 5.89 -5.87
CA ASP A 20 -14.92 4.71 -5.18
C ASP A 20 -16.05 4.05 -5.98
N GLU A 21 -15.76 2.91 -6.61
CA GLU A 21 -16.75 2.15 -7.39
C GLU A 21 -17.83 1.47 -6.52
N THR A 22 -17.75 1.59 -5.19
CA THR A 22 -18.75 1.09 -4.24
C THR A 22 -19.75 2.16 -3.79
N ASP A 23 -19.46 3.44 -4.04
CA ASP A 23 -20.37 4.56 -3.74
C ASP A 23 -21.07 5.04 -5.02
N LEU A 24 -22.39 4.91 -5.06
CA LEU A 24 -23.20 5.36 -6.20
C LEU A 24 -23.16 6.87 -6.41
N VAL A 25 -22.96 7.66 -5.35
CA VAL A 25 -22.85 9.12 -5.45
C VAL A 25 -21.55 9.49 -6.14
N ASP A 26 -20.44 8.86 -5.75
CA ASP A 26 -19.14 9.10 -6.38
C ASP A 26 -19.08 8.57 -7.82
N VAL A 27 -19.70 7.42 -8.09
CA VAL A 27 -19.91 6.93 -9.45
C VAL A 27 -20.68 7.96 -10.28
N TRP A 28 -21.84 8.45 -9.81
CA TRP A 28 -22.61 9.45 -10.54
C TRP A 28 -21.82 10.75 -10.76
N HIS A 29 -21.13 11.21 -9.73
CA HIS A 29 -20.25 12.38 -9.78
C HIS A 29 -19.16 12.20 -10.84
N LEU A 30 -18.54 11.01 -10.93
CA LEU A 30 -17.53 10.72 -11.95
C LEU A 30 -18.09 10.81 -13.37
N PHE A 31 -19.32 10.34 -13.62
CA PHE A 31 -19.95 10.47 -14.94
C PHE A 31 -20.20 11.94 -15.30
N ALA A 32 -20.69 12.75 -14.36
CA ALA A 32 -20.86 14.18 -14.56
C ALA A 32 -19.52 14.88 -14.80
N TYR A 33 -18.52 14.62 -13.97
CA TYR A 33 -17.18 15.19 -14.08
C TYR A 33 -16.49 14.81 -15.40
N ALA A 34 -16.65 13.56 -15.86
CA ALA A 34 -16.13 13.14 -17.15
C ALA A 34 -16.79 13.91 -18.31
N LYS A 35 -18.09 14.25 -18.22
CA LYS A 35 -18.77 15.03 -19.27
C LYS A 35 -18.27 16.47 -19.32
N GLU A 36 -18.01 17.05 -18.16
CA GLU A 36 -17.37 18.36 -18.06
C GLU A 36 -15.93 18.33 -18.61
N LYS A 37 -15.15 17.29 -18.27
CA LYS A 37 -13.77 17.12 -18.73
C LYS A 37 -13.66 16.92 -20.25
N TYR A 38 -14.62 16.20 -20.84
CA TYR A 38 -14.65 15.87 -22.26
C TYR A 38 -15.90 16.45 -22.93
N PRO A 39 -16.03 17.80 -23.03
CA PRO A 39 -17.28 18.45 -23.45
C PRO A 39 -17.63 18.18 -24.92
N ASN A 40 -16.63 17.86 -25.74
CA ASN A 40 -16.80 17.58 -27.17
C ASN A 40 -17.09 16.10 -27.46
N ALA A 41 -17.00 15.22 -26.45
CA ALA A 41 -17.24 13.81 -26.63
C ALA A 41 -18.75 13.52 -26.64
N PHE A 42 -19.25 13.02 -27.78
CA PHE A 42 -20.66 12.63 -27.92
C PHE A 42 -21.07 11.62 -26.84
N ASP A 43 -20.27 10.57 -26.65
CA ASP A 43 -20.53 9.47 -25.71
C ASP A 43 -19.30 9.19 -24.83
N GLN A 44 -19.46 8.36 -23.81
CA GLN A 44 -18.41 7.99 -22.85
C GLN A 44 -18.35 6.47 -22.66
N GLY A 45 -17.26 6.00 -22.04
CA GLY A 45 -17.15 4.63 -21.56
C GLY A 45 -18.31 4.28 -20.61
N LYS A 46 -18.80 3.04 -20.69
CA LYS A 46 -19.84 2.52 -19.78
C LYS A 46 -19.29 1.94 -18.49
N LEU A 47 -18.02 1.54 -18.53
CA LEU A 47 -17.31 0.97 -17.40
C LEU A 47 -16.29 1.99 -16.91
N ILE A 48 -16.25 2.19 -15.61
CA ILE A 48 -15.21 2.98 -14.99
C ILE A 48 -13.90 2.21 -15.12
N ASP A 49 -12.90 2.87 -15.67
CA ASP A 49 -11.55 2.34 -15.77
C ASP A 49 -10.85 2.54 -14.42
N THR A 50 -11.07 1.58 -13.53
CA THR A 50 -10.40 1.50 -12.23
C THR A 50 -9.09 0.73 -12.36
N ARG A 51 -8.02 1.27 -11.77
CA ARG A 51 -6.71 0.57 -11.67
C ARG A 51 -6.67 -0.46 -10.56
N GLU A 52 -7.66 -0.43 -9.68
CA GLU A 52 -7.84 -1.37 -8.59
C GLU A 52 -9.29 -1.85 -8.53
N ARG A 53 -9.46 -3.14 -8.31
CA ARG A 53 -10.76 -3.81 -8.17
C ARG A 53 -10.69 -4.84 -7.05
N ARG A 54 -11.84 -5.49 -6.81
CA ARG A 54 -11.95 -6.63 -5.89
C ARG A 54 -10.90 -7.71 -6.22
N ARG A 55 -10.26 -8.21 -5.17
CA ARG A 55 -9.27 -9.29 -5.19
C ARG A 55 -9.81 -10.47 -4.40
N ILE A 56 -9.31 -11.67 -4.71
CA ILE A 56 -9.56 -12.83 -3.86
C ILE A 56 -8.73 -12.75 -2.58
N LEU A 57 -9.25 -13.39 -1.52
CA LEU A 57 -8.40 -13.89 -0.44
C LEU A 57 -7.91 -15.27 -0.86
N GLY A 58 -6.64 -15.37 -1.20
CA GLY A 58 -6.00 -16.62 -1.60
C GLY A 58 -5.46 -17.42 -0.42
N GLU A 59 -4.87 -18.57 -0.71
CA GLU A 59 -4.11 -19.37 0.26
C GLU A 59 -2.88 -18.62 0.81
N PHE A 60 -2.45 -17.57 0.12
CA PHE A 60 -1.47 -16.59 0.61
C PHE A 60 -1.85 -15.19 0.16
N VAL A 61 -1.66 -14.19 1.03
CA VAL A 61 -1.81 -12.77 0.70
C VAL A 61 -0.41 -12.17 0.69
N MET A 62 0.10 -11.88 -0.51
CA MET A 62 1.42 -11.25 -0.64
C MET A 62 1.37 -9.80 -0.16
N THR A 63 2.31 -9.42 0.70
CA THR A 63 2.42 -8.05 1.24
C THR A 63 3.45 -7.23 0.48
N LEU A 64 3.47 -5.91 0.67
CA LEU A 64 4.50 -5.08 0.07
C LEU A 64 5.88 -5.39 0.67
N VAL A 65 5.95 -5.65 1.98
CA VAL A 65 7.22 -5.97 2.65
C VAL A 65 7.82 -7.31 2.21
N ASP A 66 7.00 -8.28 1.78
CA ASP A 66 7.50 -9.48 1.11
C ASP A 66 8.30 -9.13 -0.16
N GLN A 67 7.80 -8.16 -0.93
CA GLN A 67 8.38 -7.72 -2.20
C GLN A 67 9.65 -6.91 -1.99
N ILE A 68 9.61 -5.91 -1.11
CA ILE A 68 10.76 -5.04 -0.83
C ILE A 68 11.93 -5.83 -0.25
N ASN A 69 11.64 -6.85 0.57
CA ASN A 69 12.69 -7.70 1.13
C ASN A 69 13.21 -8.79 0.17
N GLY A 70 12.62 -8.91 -1.04
CA GLY A 70 12.99 -9.93 -2.01
C GLY A 70 12.69 -11.35 -1.53
N ARG A 71 11.54 -11.57 -0.87
CA ARG A 71 11.16 -12.89 -0.35
C ARG A 71 11.14 -13.93 -1.47
N THR A 72 11.71 -15.10 -1.21
CA THR A 72 11.66 -16.26 -2.10
C THR A 72 10.61 -17.23 -1.60
N TYR A 73 10.08 -18.05 -2.51
CA TYR A 73 9.03 -19.00 -2.19
C TYR A 73 9.28 -20.35 -2.87
N PRO A 74 8.93 -21.48 -2.23
CA PRO A 74 9.08 -22.79 -2.84
C PRO A 74 8.19 -23.00 -4.06
N ASP A 75 7.14 -22.18 -4.19
CA ASP A 75 6.09 -22.28 -5.19
C ASP A 75 6.00 -21.03 -6.09
N THR A 76 7.11 -20.32 -6.31
CA THR A 76 7.17 -19.18 -7.25
C THR A 76 6.79 -19.63 -8.67
N VAL A 77 5.81 -18.95 -9.29
CA VAL A 77 5.37 -19.22 -10.67
C VAL A 77 5.51 -18.02 -11.61
N VAL A 78 5.76 -16.82 -11.07
CA VAL A 78 6.06 -15.60 -11.85
C VAL A 78 7.18 -14.84 -11.16
N VAL A 79 8.11 -14.29 -11.93
CA VAL A 79 9.07 -13.27 -11.46
C VAL A 79 8.75 -11.97 -12.18
N ALA A 80 8.12 -11.04 -11.47
CA ALA A 80 7.77 -9.72 -11.98
C ALA A 80 8.94 -8.74 -11.85
N TYR A 81 8.91 -7.67 -12.64
CA TYR A 81 9.85 -6.56 -12.52
C TYR A 81 9.18 -5.23 -12.85
N SER A 82 9.10 -4.34 -11.87
CA SER A 82 8.56 -3.00 -12.03
C SER A 82 9.14 -2.04 -10.99
N ASN A 83 8.93 -0.75 -11.19
CA ASN A 83 9.03 0.24 -10.12
C ASN A 83 7.71 0.34 -9.35
N PHE A 84 7.76 0.97 -8.17
CA PHE A 84 6.59 1.22 -7.35
C PHE A 84 5.75 2.38 -7.92
N ASP A 85 4.97 2.07 -8.96
CA ASP A 85 4.06 3.00 -9.65
C ASP A 85 2.64 2.86 -9.11
N THR A 86 2.44 3.37 -7.90
CA THR A 86 1.12 3.38 -7.26
C THR A 86 0.32 4.62 -7.70
N HIS A 87 -0.99 4.43 -7.91
CA HIS A 87 -1.91 5.52 -8.22
C HIS A 87 -2.95 5.61 -7.10
N GLY A 88 -3.10 6.81 -6.54
CA GLY A 88 -3.99 7.05 -5.40
C GLY A 88 -3.27 6.94 -4.06
N TYR A 89 -4.05 6.75 -2.99
CA TYR A 89 -3.54 6.72 -1.63
C TYR A 89 -2.93 5.36 -1.28
N THR A 90 -1.71 5.40 -0.73
CA THR A 90 -1.09 4.25 -0.09
C THR A 90 -1.68 4.02 1.30
N VAL A 91 -1.74 2.76 1.72
CA VAL A 91 -2.37 2.36 3.01
C VAL A 91 -1.51 1.40 3.83
N ASP A 92 -0.52 0.74 3.22
CA ASP A 92 0.45 -0.10 3.94
C ASP A 92 1.25 0.79 4.92
N PRO A 93 1.24 0.51 6.23
CA PRO A 93 1.92 1.34 7.22
C PRO A 93 3.44 1.49 6.96
N TYR A 94 4.08 0.50 6.32
CA TYR A 94 5.49 0.60 5.95
C TYR A 94 5.78 1.86 5.10
N LEU A 95 4.84 2.27 4.24
CA LEU A 95 4.98 3.42 3.35
C LEU A 95 4.92 4.78 4.08
N GLU A 96 4.50 4.80 5.35
CA GLU A 96 4.59 5.98 6.21
C GLU A 96 6.05 6.24 6.66
N LEU A 97 6.91 5.22 6.61
CA LEU A 97 8.31 5.27 7.01
C LEU A 97 9.27 5.37 5.84
N GLU A 98 9.10 4.52 4.82
CA GLU A 98 10.03 4.39 3.69
C GLU A 98 9.24 4.23 2.39
N HIS A 99 9.65 4.94 1.32
CA HIS A 99 9.00 4.86 0.01
C HIS A 99 9.99 4.30 -1.02
N PRO A 100 9.62 3.25 -1.80
CA PRO A 100 10.54 2.60 -2.75
C PRO A 100 10.94 3.47 -3.96
N GLU A 101 10.34 4.66 -4.11
CA GLU A 101 10.57 5.59 -5.22
C GLU A 101 10.49 4.90 -6.60
N LYS A 102 11.36 5.27 -7.53
CA LYS A 102 11.41 4.72 -8.89
C LYS A 102 12.38 3.52 -9.02
N VAL A 103 12.78 2.91 -7.91
CA VAL A 103 13.69 1.76 -7.91
C VAL A 103 13.00 0.56 -8.54
N GLY A 104 13.68 -0.11 -9.47
CA GLY A 104 13.18 -1.36 -10.05
C GLY A 104 13.28 -2.51 -9.05
N VAL A 105 12.16 -3.16 -8.75
CA VAL A 105 12.06 -4.27 -7.81
C VAL A 105 11.70 -5.55 -8.56
N ARG A 106 12.45 -6.62 -8.32
CA ARG A 106 12.10 -7.96 -8.77
C ARG A 106 11.25 -8.65 -7.70
N VAL A 107 10.10 -9.18 -8.09
CA VAL A 107 9.15 -9.81 -7.18
C VAL A 107 8.90 -11.26 -7.57
N ASN A 108 9.08 -12.18 -6.63
CA ASN A 108 8.66 -13.57 -6.79
C ASN A 108 7.17 -13.67 -6.40
N VAL A 109 6.32 -14.15 -7.30
CA VAL A 109 4.89 -14.35 -7.02
C VAL A 109 4.61 -15.84 -6.83
N PRO A 110 4.20 -16.28 -5.63
CA PRO A 110 3.94 -17.68 -5.35
C PRO A 110 2.56 -18.13 -5.89
N TYR A 111 2.46 -19.41 -6.28
CA TYR A 111 1.27 -20.01 -6.89
C TYR A 111 0.02 -19.87 -6.01
N ARG A 112 0.20 -20.00 -4.69
CA ARG A 112 -0.84 -19.81 -3.68
C ARG A 112 -1.48 -18.41 -3.65
N CYS A 113 -0.90 -17.39 -4.28
CA CYS A 113 -1.58 -16.10 -4.50
C CYS A 113 -2.76 -16.22 -5.48
N MET A 114 -2.77 -17.24 -6.34
CA MET A 114 -3.78 -17.42 -7.40
C MET A 114 -4.85 -18.47 -7.05
N LEU A 115 -4.76 -19.07 -5.86
CA LEU A 115 -5.69 -20.08 -5.36
C LEU A 115 -6.65 -19.45 -4.34
N PRO A 116 -7.95 -19.27 -4.66
CA PRO A 116 -8.92 -18.73 -3.69
C PRO A 116 -9.07 -19.64 -2.47
N LYS A 117 -9.01 -19.06 -1.27
CA LYS A 117 -9.17 -19.80 -0.02
C LYS A 117 -10.58 -20.37 0.07
N GLY A 118 -10.68 -21.68 0.32
CA GLY A 118 -11.95 -22.38 0.50
C GLY A 118 -12.75 -22.65 -0.77
N LEU A 119 -12.19 -22.42 -1.97
CA LEU A 119 -12.80 -22.81 -3.24
C LEU A 119 -11.87 -23.73 -4.03
N ASP A 120 -12.43 -24.76 -4.64
CA ASP A 120 -11.73 -25.71 -5.52
C ASP A 120 -12.06 -25.46 -6.99
N GLY A 121 -11.19 -25.94 -7.88
CA GLY A 121 -11.40 -25.85 -9.33
C GLY A 121 -11.26 -24.45 -9.95
N ILE A 122 -10.87 -23.43 -9.16
CA ILE A 122 -10.79 -22.04 -9.61
C ILE A 122 -9.35 -21.52 -9.49
N LEU A 123 -8.88 -20.85 -10.54
CA LEU A 123 -7.64 -20.08 -10.56
C LEU A 123 -7.94 -18.61 -10.85
N VAL A 124 -7.31 -17.70 -10.12
CA VAL A 124 -7.48 -16.26 -10.31
C VAL A 124 -6.13 -15.59 -10.51
N GLY A 125 -5.92 -15.03 -11.71
CA GLY A 125 -4.77 -14.20 -12.04
C GLY A 125 -5.14 -12.74 -12.26
N GLY A 126 -4.21 -11.99 -12.83
CA GLY A 126 -4.39 -10.57 -13.11
C GLY A 126 -4.42 -9.72 -11.86
N LEU A 127 -5.12 -8.59 -11.97
CA LEU A 127 -5.41 -7.68 -10.87
C LEU A 127 -6.28 -8.31 -9.77
N GLY A 128 -6.86 -9.50 -10.02
CA GLY A 128 -7.71 -10.22 -9.07
C GLY A 128 -6.96 -11.11 -8.10
N MET A 129 -5.66 -11.35 -8.30
CA MET A 129 -4.87 -12.24 -7.44
C MET A 129 -4.78 -11.75 -5.99
N SER A 130 -4.45 -12.66 -5.08
CA SER A 130 -4.34 -12.39 -3.65
C SER A 130 -3.05 -11.65 -3.30
N ALA A 131 -3.16 -10.33 -3.17
CA ALA A 131 -2.09 -9.44 -2.73
C ALA A 131 -2.67 -8.24 -1.98
N HIS A 132 -1.88 -7.67 -1.08
CA HIS A 132 -2.17 -6.36 -0.50
C HIS A 132 -2.31 -5.32 -1.61
N ARG A 133 -3.16 -4.29 -1.41
CA ARG A 133 -3.37 -3.19 -2.36
C ARG A 133 -2.03 -2.65 -2.88
N ASP A 134 -1.19 -2.24 -1.94
CA ASP A 134 0.09 -1.60 -2.27
C ASP A 134 1.14 -2.59 -2.78
N ALA A 135 0.89 -3.90 -2.75
CA ALA A 135 1.78 -4.90 -3.34
C ALA A 135 1.49 -5.10 -4.84
N LEU A 136 0.29 -4.77 -5.33
CA LEU A 136 -0.09 -4.98 -6.73
C LEU A 136 0.76 -4.19 -7.75
N PRO A 137 1.10 -2.90 -7.53
CA PRO A 137 1.86 -2.10 -8.50
C PRO A 137 3.13 -2.78 -9.03
N LEU A 138 3.78 -3.61 -8.21
CA LEU A 138 5.03 -4.29 -8.57
C LEU A 138 4.85 -5.59 -9.36
N THR A 139 3.60 -6.01 -9.62
CA THR A 139 3.29 -7.35 -10.19
C THR A 139 2.24 -7.34 -11.29
N ARG A 140 1.89 -6.17 -11.81
CA ARG A 140 0.76 -5.97 -12.73
C ARG A 140 1.16 -5.38 -14.08
N MET A 141 2.43 -5.40 -14.44
CA MET A 141 2.86 -4.94 -15.77
C MET A 141 2.39 -5.94 -16.82
N GLN A 142 2.20 -5.48 -18.06
CA GLN A 142 1.63 -6.32 -19.13
C GLN A 142 2.40 -7.65 -19.31
N ALA A 143 3.73 -7.62 -19.24
CA ALA A 143 4.56 -8.82 -19.28
C ALA A 143 4.31 -9.75 -18.08
N ASP A 144 4.14 -9.20 -16.88
CA ASP A 144 3.83 -9.97 -15.67
C ASP A 144 2.48 -10.70 -15.83
N LEU A 145 1.47 -9.99 -16.35
CA LEU A 145 0.13 -10.55 -16.54
C LEU A 145 0.10 -11.63 -17.62
N GLN A 146 0.87 -11.46 -18.70
CA GLN A 146 1.03 -12.48 -19.74
C GLN A 146 1.68 -13.75 -19.18
N ASN A 147 2.76 -13.60 -18.41
CA ASN A 147 3.46 -14.72 -17.77
C ASN A 147 2.57 -15.42 -16.74
N GLN A 148 1.81 -14.66 -15.96
CA GLN A 148 0.84 -15.20 -15.02
C GLN A 148 -0.26 -15.99 -15.74
N GLY A 149 -0.85 -15.44 -16.81
CA GLY A 149 -1.87 -16.12 -17.60
C GLY A 149 -1.35 -17.43 -18.19
N TYR A 150 -0.13 -17.42 -18.72
CA TYR A 150 0.53 -18.63 -19.23
C TYR A 150 0.71 -19.68 -18.12
N ALA A 151 1.29 -19.30 -16.98
CA ALA A 151 1.53 -20.21 -15.86
C ALA A 151 0.23 -20.85 -15.34
N LEU A 152 -0.84 -20.06 -15.22
CA LEU A 152 -2.16 -20.56 -14.80
C LEU A 152 -2.81 -21.47 -15.85
N GLY A 153 -2.62 -21.18 -17.14
CA GLY A 153 -3.08 -22.06 -18.22
C GLY A 153 -2.41 -23.42 -18.19
N VAL A 154 -1.09 -23.47 -17.98
CA VAL A 154 -0.35 -24.74 -17.82
C VAL A 154 -0.80 -25.47 -16.55
N ALA A 155 -0.95 -24.76 -15.43
CA ALA A 155 -1.45 -25.32 -14.19
C ALA A 155 -2.83 -25.97 -14.35
N ALA A 156 -3.75 -25.30 -15.04
CA ALA A 156 -5.07 -25.84 -15.35
C ALA A 156 -5.01 -27.10 -16.23
N ALA A 157 -4.14 -27.09 -17.24
CA ALA A 157 -3.92 -28.26 -18.11
C ALA A 157 -3.36 -29.46 -17.33
N MET A 158 -2.41 -29.22 -16.42
CA MET A 158 -1.87 -30.25 -15.51
C MET A 158 -2.97 -30.82 -14.62
N ALA A 159 -3.78 -29.96 -14.00
CA ALA A 159 -4.89 -30.39 -13.14
C ALA A 159 -5.86 -31.32 -13.88
N VAL A 160 -6.27 -30.96 -15.10
CA VAL A 160 -7.15 -31.78 -15.94
C VAL A 160 -6.48 -33.10 -16.35
N ARG A 161 -5.23 -33.05 -16.81
CA ARG A 161 -4.47 -34.24 -17.24
C ARG A 161 -4.32 -35.26 -16.10
N ASP A 162 -4.03 -34.78 -14.90
CA ASP A 162 -3.72 -35.62 -13.74
C ASP A 162 -4.98 -35.97 -12.92
N GLY A 163 -6.14 -35.41 -13.27
CA GLY A 163 -7.42 -35.67 -12.58
C GLY A 163 -7.47 -35.11 -11.16
N VAL A 164 -6.79 -33.98 -10.91
CA VAL A 164 -6.67 -33.33 -9.60
C VAL A 164 -7.20 -31.90 -9.63
N ASN A 165 -7.43 -31.28 -8.47
CA ASN A 165 -7.76 -29.85 -8.43
C ASN A 165 -6.53 -28.99 -8.71
N PRO A 166 -6.70 -27.72 -9.14
CA PRO A 166 -5.57 -26.81 -9.34
C PRO A 166 -4.67 -26.66 -8.10
N ARG A 167 -5.23 -26.72 -6.89
CA ARG A 167 -4.46 -26.66 -5.63
C ARG A 167 -3.57 -27.89 -5.39
N ASP A 168 -3.88 -29.01 -6.04
CA ASP A 168 -3.26 -30.31 -5.80
C ASP A 168 -2.22 -30.68 -6.88
N ILE A 169 -1.95 -29.79 -7.84
CA ILE A 169 -0.95 -30.03 -8.87
C ILE A 169 0.45 -30.12 -8.27
N ASN A 170 1.34 -30.84 -8.97
CA ASN A 170 2.76 -30.79 -8.65
C ASN A 170 3.37 -29.46 -9.14
N VAL A 171 3.39 -28.43 -8.28
CA VAL A 171 3.94 -27.11 -8.61
C VAL A 171 5.41 -27.20 -9.03
N ARG A 172 6.17 -28.21 -8.57
CA ARG A 172 7.56 -28.39 -9.00
C ARG A 172 7.66 -28.74 -10.48
N ASP A 173 6.72 -29.53 -11.01
CA ASP A 173 6.70 -29.85 -12.43
C ASP A 173 6.25 -28.65 -13.28
N LEU A 174 5.32 -27.83 -12.76
CA LEU A 174 4.98 -26.54 -13.37
C LEU A 174 6.22 -25.63 -13.44
N GLN A 175 6.99 -25.51 -12.36
CA GLN A 175 8.20 -24.69 -12.33
C GLN A 175 9.27 -25.19 -13.30
N LYS A 176 9.48 -26.51 -13.40
CA LYS A 176 10.42 -27.09 -14.39
C LYS A 176 10.04 -26.68 -15.81
N HIS A 177 8.76 -26.80 -16.16
CA HIS A 177 8.24 -26.37 -17.46
C HIS A 177 8.47 -24.87 -17.69
N LEU A 178 8.15 -24.02 -16.71
CA LEU A 178 8.34 -22.58 -16.82
C LEU A 178 9.82 -22.17 -16.92
N VAL A 179 10.74 -22.92 -16.30
CA VAL A 179 12.19 -22.74 -16.46
C VAL A 179 12.63 -23.18 -17.86
N GLU A 180 12.18 -24.33 -18.34
CA GLU A 180 12.53 -24.88 -19.66
C GLU A 180 12.20 -23.91 -20.80
N ILE A 181 11.05 -23.24 -20.74
CA ILE A 181 10.63 -22.26 -21.75
C ILE A 181 11.22 -20.85 -21.54
N GLY A 182 11.95 -20.63 -20.45
CA GLY A 182 12.60 -19.34 -20.13
C GLY A 182 11.73 -18.31 -19.40
N ASN A 183 10.54 -18.68 -18.89
CA ASN A 183 9.67 -17.78 -18.12
C ASN A 183 10.13 -17.59 -16.67
N LEU A 184 10.87 -18.55 -16.11
CA LEU A 184 11.44 -18.48 -14.76
C LEU A 184 12.95 -18.77 -14.76
N PRO A 185 13.72 -18.16 -13.83
CA PRO A 185 15.12 -18.50 -13.65
C PRO A 185 15.28 -19.85 -12.93
N GLU A 186 16.35 -20.60 -13.22
CA GLU A 186 16.59 -21.95 -12.66
C GLU A 186 16.57 -22.01 -11.12
N ARG A 187 16.96 -20.93 -10.42
CA ARG A 187 16.95 -20.87 -8.95
C ARG A 187 15.60 -21.22 -8.32
N VAL A 188 14.47 -21.00 -9.00
CA VAL A 188 13.14 -21.27 -8.43
C VAL A 188 12.94 -22.76 -8.12
N LEU A 189 13.71 -23.65 -8.77
CA LEU A 189 13.67 -25.09 -8.55
C LEU A 189 14.23 -25.50 -7.17
N THR A 190 15.03 -24.65 -6.55
CA THR A 190 15.68 -24.91 -5.25
C THR A 190 15.35 -23.87 -4.19
N ASP A 191 14.68 -22.78 -4.57
CA ASP A 191 14.20 -21.76 -3.64
C ASP A 191 13.36 -22.37 -2.52
N LYS A 192 13.58 -21.85 -1.33
CA LYS A 192 12.78 -22.09 -0.12
C LYS A 192 12.10 -20.79 0.27
N ASP A 193 11.19 -20.87 1.24
CA ASP A 193 10.71 -19.65 1.89
C ASP A 193 11.89 -19.01 2.64
N SER A 194 12.26 -17.77 2.28
CA SER A 194 13.39 -17.07 2.91
C SER A 194 13.02 -16.45 4.25
N TYR A 195 11.77 -16.63 4.69
CA TYR A 195 11.30 -16.21 6.01
C TYR A 195 11.21 -17.41 6.96
N PRO A 196 11.38 -17.21 8.29
CA PRO A 196 11.79 -15.97 8.95
C PRO A 196 13.24 -15.56 8.58
N MET A 197 13.51 -14.25 8.57
CA MET A 197 14.88 -13.77 8.32
C MET A 197 15.76 -13.95 9.57
N PRO A 198 17.07 -14.18 9.41
CA PRO A 198 17.99 -14.31 10.54
C PRO A 198 17.98 -13.08 11.46
N ILE A 199 18.04 -13.31 12.77
CA ILE A 199 18.04 -12.25 13.79
C ILE A 199 19.15 -11.20 13.59
N ALA A 200 20.28 -11.58 12.98
CA ALA A 200 21.36 -10.63 12.65
C ALA A 200 20.89 -9.55 11.66
N ARG A 201 20.06 -9.91 10.67
CA ARG A 201 19.47 -8.96 9.71
C ARG A 201 18.49 -8.02 10.41
N LEU A 202 17.74 -8.50 11.41
CA LEU A 202 16.85 -7.66 12.22
C LEU A 202 17.63 -6.67 13.07
N ARG A 203 18.68 -7.13 13.76
CA ARG A 203 19.53 -6.24 14.58
C ARG A 203 20.17 -5.14 13.74
N GLU A 204 20.61 -5.49 12.53
CA GLU A 204 21.13 -4.51 11.59
C GLU A 204 20.05 -3.52 11.15
N ALA A 205 18.85 -4.00 10.80
CA ALA A 205 17.73 -3.12 10.47
C ALA A 205 17.37 -2.18 11.62
N VAL A 206 17.36 -2.65 12.87
CA VAL A 206 17.16 -1.78 14.05
C VAL A 206 18.26 -0.73 14.14
N ARG A 207 19.53 -1.10 13.89
CA ARG A 207 20.64 -0.15 13.94
C ARG A 207 20.53 0.94 12.87
N THR A 208 20.07 0.60 11.66
CA THR A 208 20.03 1.52 10.51
C THR A 208 18.72 2.28 10.37
N VAL A 209 17.62 1.87 11.04
CA VAL A 209 16.31 2.52 10.84
C VAL A 209 16.29 3.99 11.28
N LYS A 210 17.21 4.42 12.15
CA LYS A 210 17.39 5.84 12.49
C LYS A 210 17.94 6.69 11.34
N GLU A 211 18.53 6.06 10.32
CA GLU A 211 19.07 6.68 9.12
C GLU A 211 17.97 6.71 8.02
N ASP A 212 17.02 7.64 8.14
CA ASP A 212 15.85 7.77 7.23
C ASP A 212 15.08 6.45 7.03
N PHE A 213 14.79 5.76 8.13
CA PHE A 213 13.97 4.55 8.15
C PHE A 213 14.53 3.36 7.35
N LYS A 214 15.80 3.42 6.97
CA LYS A 214 16.47 2.37 6.19
C LYS A 214 16.36 1.01 6.88
N GLY A 215 15.72 0.08 6.19
CA GLY A 215 15.51 -1.28 6.67
C GLY A 215 14.18 -1.49 7.39
N ALA A 216 13.27 -0.51 7.38
CA ALA A 216 11.93 -0.65 7.95
C ALA A 216 11.19 -1.89 7.41
N ALA A 217 11.32 -2.21 6.12
CA ALA A 217 10.71 -3.40 5.53
C ALA A 217 11.10 -4.70 6.26
N VAL A 218 12.35 -4.81 6.75
CA VAL A 218 12.83 -5.99 7.51
C VAL A 218 12.13 -6.07 8.87
N LEU A 219 11.89 -4.93 9.52
CA LEU A 219 11.25 -4.86 10.83
C LEU A 219 9.76 -5.23 10.73
N PHE A 220 9.07 -4.72 9.71
CA PHE A 220 7.66 -5.02 9.45
C PHE A 220 7.41 -6.47 9.03
N ALA A 221 8.41 -7.13 8.44
CA ALA A 221 8.30 -8.54 8.10
C ALA A 221 8.25 -9.47 9.34
N GLN A 222 8.80 -9.03 10.49
CA GLN A 222 8.91 -9.85 11.71
C GLN A 222 8.70 -8.99 12.98
N PRO A 223 7.49 -8.43 13.18
CA PRO A 223 7.23 -7.45 14.23
C PRO A 223 7.46 -8.00 15.64
N ASN A 224 7.14 -9.28 15.87
CA ASN A 224 7.30 -9.92 17.19
C ASN A 224 8.76 -9.94 17.65
N ASP A 225 9.71 -10.11 16.73
CA ASP A 225 11.14 -10.11 17.02
C ASP A 225 11.76 -8.70 16.98
N ALA A 226 11.20 -7.82 16.13
CA ALA A 226 11.70 -6.45 15.96
C ALA A 226 11.32 -5.52 17.14
N LEU A 227 10.08 -5.59 17.63
CA LEU A 227 9.56 -4.66 18.66
C LEU A 227 10.40 -4.65 19.95
N PRO A 228 10.81 -5.80 20.55
CA PRO A 228 11.66 -5.79 21.73
C PRO A 228 13.01 -5.10 21.50
N LEU A 229 13.60 -5.29 20.31
CA LEU A 229 14.88 -4.67 19.94
C LEU A 229 14.73 -3.16 19.74
N LEU A 230 13.64 -2.73 19.10
CA LEU A 230 13.33 -1.31 18.89
C LEU A 230 13.07 -0.58 20.21
N ARG A 231 12.32 -1.17 21.14
CA ARG A 231 12.07 -0.56 22.47
C ARG A 231 13.37 -0.35 23.24
N LYS A 232 14.28 -1.34 23.19
CA LYS A 232 15.60 -1.21 23.81
C LYS A 232 16.42 -0.10 23.14
N ALA A 233 16.48 -0.09 21.81
CA ALA A 233 17.20 0.95 21.07
C ALA A 233 16.63 2.36 21.33
N TYR A 234 15.31 2.50 21.44
CA TYR A 234 14.64 3.74 21.84
C TYR A 234 15.02 4.20 23.26
N ALA A 235 15.07 3.27 24.22
CA ALA A 235 15.45 3.57 25.60
C ALA A 235 16.89 4.09 25.70
N ASP A 236 17.80 3.51 24.92
CA ASP A 236 19.22 3.86 24.86
C ASP A 236 19.52 5.10 23.99
N ALA A 237 18.54 5.60 23.23
CA ALA A 237 18.71 6.70 22.28
C ALA A 237 18.30 8.07 22.84
N GLU A 238 18.86 9.13 22.27
CA GLU A 238 18.57 10.53 22.55
C GLU A 238 18.38 11.35 21.25
N GLY A 239 17.85 12.56 21.37
CA GLY A 239 17.70 13.49 20.25
C GLY A 239 16.91 12.93 19.05
N ASP A 240 17.41 13.20 17.85
CA ASP A 240 16.78 12.78 16.59
C ASP A 240 16.71 11.26 16.43
N GLU A 241 17.69 10.52 16.96
CA GLU A 241 17.67 9.05 16.92
C GLU A 241 16.49 8.50 17.74
N LYS A 242 16.26 9.08 18.93
CA LYS A 242 15.13 8.71 19.79
C LYS A 242 13.79 8.96 19.09
N LEU A 243 13.67 10.09 18.39
CA LEU A 243 12.47 10.41 17.60
C LEU A 243 12.26 9.42 16.45
N ALA A 244 13.32 9.02 15.76
CA ALA A 244 13.22 8.04 14.67
C ALA A 244 12.70 6.67 15.19
N TYR A 245 13.25 6.18 16.31
CA TYR A 245 12.75 4.94 16.92
C TYR A 245 11.31 5.06 17.41
N ALA A 246 10.95 6.19 18.04
CA ALA A 246 9.57 6.46 18.47
C ALA A 246 8.59 6.38 17.29
N HIS A 247 8.97 6.96 16.15
CA HIS A 247 8.17 6.95 14.93
C HIS A 247 7.98 5.51 14.40
N VAL A 248 9.04 4.72 14.30
CA VAL A 248 8.96 3.32 13.84
C VAL A 248 8.07 2.49 14.77
N LEU A 249 8.29 2.58 16.08
CA LEU A 249 7.49 1.90 17.09
C LEU A 249 6.01 2.24 16.94
N ALA A 250 5.69 3.52 16.84
CA ALA A 250 4.32 3.99 16.70
C ALA A 250 3.64 3.47 15.43
N VAL A 251 4.30 3.51 14.27
CA VAL A 251 3.73 2.97 13.01
C VAL A 251 3.54 1.45 13.08
N MET A 252 4.37 0.75 13.88
CA MET A 252 4.20 -0.68 14.19
C MET A 252 3.14 -0.96 15.27
N GLY A 253 2.41 0.05 15.74
CA GLY A 253 1.34 -0.09 16.74
C GLY A 253 1.82 -0.11 18.19
N ASP A 254 3.02 0.40 18.46
CA ASP A 254 3.62 0.39 19.80
C ASP A 254 3.69 1.81 20.40
N PRO A 255 3.07 2.04 21.58
CA PRO A 255 2.96 3.37 22.17
C PRO A 255 4.20 3.84 22.95
N THR A 256 5.27 3.03 23.04
CA THR A 256 6.45 3.34 23.91
C THR A 256 7.03 4.73 23.65
N GLY A 257 7.01 5.20 22.39
CA GLY A 257 7.56 6.48 21.99
C GLY A 257 6.57 7.66 21.96
N VAL A 258 5.33 7.49 22.40
CA VAL A 258 4.25 8.48 22.18
C VAL A 258 4.60 9.88 22.71
N ASP A 259 5.23 9.97 23.88
CA ASP A 259 5.61 11.26 24.48
C ASP A 259 6.66 12.00 23.64
N THR A 260 7.59 11.25 23.03
CA THR A 260 8.58 11.82 22.10
C THR A 260 7.92 12.36 20.84
N LEU A 261 6.90 11.66 20.32
CA LEU A 261 6.14 12.10 19.15
C LEU A 261 5.26 13.32 19.45
N ILE A 262 4.59 13.35 20.61
CA ILE A 262 3.80 14.51 21.05
C ILE A 262 4.70 15.74 21.11
N ALA A 263 5.84 15.63 21.80
CA ALA A 263 6.79 16.73 21.91
C ALA A 263 7.29 17.20 20.53
N ALA A 264 7.52 16.29 19.58
CA ALA A 264 7.92 16.65 18.23
C ALA A 264 6.82 17.35 17.42
N VAL A 265 5.55 16.91 17.54
CA VAL A 265 4.41 17.58 16.88
C VAL A 265 4.17 18.97 17.45
N GLU A 266 4.34 19.15 18.77
CA GLU A 266 4.13 20.43 19.45
C GLU A 266 5.19 21.49 19.12
N GLN A 267 6.36 21.09 18.62
CA GLN A 267 7.39 22.01 18.12
C GLN A 267 6.94 22.78 16.86
N TYR A 268 5.92 22.31 16.16
CA TYR A 268 5.35 23.01 15.01
C TYR A 268 4.25 23.96 15.50
N PRO A 269 4.41 25.29 15.48
CA PRO A 269 3.32 26.20 15.80
C PRO A 269 2.26 26.25 14.69
N GLU A 270 2.69 26.09 13.44
CA GLU A 270 1.86 26.13 12.22
C GLU A 270 1.99 24.81 11.44
N TRP A 271 1.34 24.73 10.27
CA TRP A 271 1.51 23.64 9.32
C TRP A 271 2.80 23.82 8.52
N ASP A 272 3.49 22.72 8.22
CA ASP A 272 4.61 22.71 7.28
C ASP A 272 4.10 22.65 5.82
N GLU A 273 5.01 22.52 4.85
CA GLU A 273 4.60 22.36 3.45
C GLU A 273 3.97 20.98 3.25
N GLY A 274 2.64 20.97 3.11
CA GLY A 274 1.84 19.78 2.80
C GLY A 274 1.77 19.45 1.31
N TRP A 275 0.86 18.54 0.98
CA TRP A 275 0.72 18.01 -0.37
C TRP A 275 -0.74 17.89 -0.83
N ASP A 276 -0.99 18.28 -2.08
CA ASP A 276 -2.29 18.15 -2.73
C ASP A 276 -2.25 17.04 -3.79
N TYR A 277 -3.19 16.09 -3.66
CA TYR A 277 -3.31 14.95 -4.56
C TYR A 277 -3.79 15.43 -5.94
N ARG A 278 -2.88 15.41 -6.93
CA ARG A 278 -3.19 15.72 -8.33
C ARG A 278 -3.25 14.45 -9.16
N ALA A 279 -4.10 14.41 -10.18
CA ALA A 279 -4.39 13.16 -10.88
C ALA A 279 -3.20 12.45 -11.56
N MET A 280 -2.19 13.19 -11.99
CA MET A 280 -0.99 12.65 -12.65
C MET A 280 0.26 13.03 -11.87
N GLY A 281 1.25 12.14 -11.86
CA GLY A 281 2.58 12.43 -11.30
C GLY A 281 2.68 12.34 -9.77
N GLN A 282 1.81 11.55 -9.14
CA GLN A 282 1.87 11.27 -7.71
C GLN A 282 3.00 10.27 -7.41
N PHE A 283 4.25 10.75 -7.42
CA PHE A 283 5.41 9.96 -6.99
C PHE A 283 5.90 10.45 -5.63
N GLY A 284 6.30 9.51 -4.78
CA GLY A 284 6.84 9.80 -3.46
C GLY A 284 5.80 9.69 -2.35
N ARG A 285 6.17 10.14 -1.15
CA ARG A 285 5.45 9.87 0.10
C ARG A 285 4.09 10.56 0.24
N ALA A 286 3.80 11.60 -0.56
CA ALA A 286 2.55 12.36 -0.54
C ALA A 286 2.12 12.89 0.86
N LEU A 287 3.07 13.03 1.79
CA LEU A 287 2.89 13.46 3.17
C LEU A 287 4.07 14.34 3.59
N SER A 288 3.79 15.42 4.33
CA SER A 288 4.82 16.26 4.95
C SER A 288 5.51 15.56 6.13
N ARG A 289 6.51 16.20 6.74
CA ARG A 289 7.14 15.67 7.96
C ARG A 289 6.14 15.68 9.12
N LEU A 290 5.39 16.76 9.28
CA LEU A 290 4.39 16.88 10.33
C LEU A 290 3.23 15.89 10.13
N ASP A 291 2.77 15.69 8.90
CA ASP A 291 1.72 14.71 8.57
C ASP A 291 2.08 13.31 9.07
N ARG A 292 3.32 12.89 8.82
CA ARG A 292 3.81 11.57 9.23
C ARG A 292 3.89 11.42 10.75
N LEU A 293 4.30 12.47 11.46
CA LEU A 293 4.32 12.45 12.93
C LEU A 293 2.89 12.37 13.51
N ILE A 294 1.94 13.09 12.92
CA ILE A 294 0.53 13.05 13.33
C ILE A 294 -0.07 11.66 13.07
N ILE A 295 0.18 11.07 11.90
CA ILE A 295 -0.28 9.71 11.58
C ILE A 295 0.36 8.70 12.54
N ALA A 296 1.66 8.82 12.82
CA ALA A 296 2.35 7.98 13.79
C ALA A 296 1.71 8.07 15.18
N LEU A 297 1.34 9.26 15.66
CA LEU A 297 0.57 9.42 16.90
C LEU A 297 -0.75 8.62 16.89
N GLY A 298 -1.45 8.61 15.75
CA GLY A 298 -2.64 7.79 15.57
C GLY A 298 -2.35 6.29 15.63
N ARG A 299 -1.31 5.84 14.90
CA ARG A 299 -0.87 4.43 14.86
C ARG A 299 -0.42 3.90 16.21
N ALA A 300 0.19 4.74 17.05
CA ALA A 300 0.59 4.38 18.41
C ALA A 300 -0.59 3.90 19.27
N GLY A 301 -1.81 4.35 18.98
CA GLY A 301 -3.03 3.90 19.65
C GLY A 301 -3.21 4.40 21.08
N ASP A 302 -2.36 5.31 21.58
CA ASP A 302 -2.45 5.87 22.93
C ASP A 302 -3.25 7.18 22.93
N ARG A 303 -4.33 7.22 23.70
CA ARG A 303 -5.21 8.39 23.85
C ARG A 303 -4.51 9.63 24.39
N LYS A 304 -3.33 9.48 25.01
CA LYS A 304 -2.48 10.61 25.40
C LYS A 304 -2.12 11.51 24.21
N ALA A 305 -2.11 10.98 22.99
CA ALA A 305 -1.86 11.74 21.76
C ALA A 305 -3.02 12.66 21.33
N LEU A 306 -4.25 12.39 21.80
CA LEU A 306 -5.46 13.08 21.33
C LEU A 306 -5.37 14.61 21.46
N PRO A 307 -4.95 15.22 22.59
CA PRO A 307 -4.87 16.66 22.71
C PRO A 307 -3.93 17.31 21.68
N ALA A 308 -2.81 16.66 21.36
CA ALA A 308 -1.85 17.16 20.37
C ALA A 308 -2.44 17.14 18.95
N ILE A 309 -3.17 16.07 18.60
CA ILE A 309 -3.84 15.95 17.30
C ILE A 309 -4.99 16.95 17.18
N LEU A 310 -5.81 17.13 18.23
CA LEU A 310 -6.91 18.11 18.24
C LEU A 310 -6.40 19.56 18.15
N LYS A 311 -5.24 19.86 18.76
CA LYS A 311 -4.59 21.17 18.59
C LYS A 311 -4.26 21.44 17.12
N LYS A 312 -3.81 20.42 16.37
CA LYS A 312 -3.55 20.53 14.92
C LYS A 312 -4.83 20.60 14.09
N LEU A 313 -5.85 19.81 14.44
CA LEU A 313 -7.18 19.88 13.83
C LEU A 313 -7.73 21.32 13.85
N ASN A 314 -7.61 22.01 14.97
CA ASN A 314 -8.12 23.38 15.13
C ASN A 314 -7.37 24.45 14.32
N LEU A 315 -6.20 24.11 13.76
CA LEU A 315 -5.47 24.99 12.85
C LEU A 315 -5.89 24.81 11.39
N LEU A 316 -6.62 23.74 11.04
CA LEU A 316 -7.01 23.47 9.66
C LEU A 316 -8.02 24.49 9.15
N THR A 317 -7.86 24.84 7.88
CA THR A 317 -8.72 25.74 7.10
C THR A 317 -8.71 25.25 5.65
N ALA A 318 -9.63 25.73 4.81
CA ALA A 318 -9.74 25.28 3.43
C ALA A 318 -8.51 25.58 2.56
N LYS A 319 -7.58 26.42 3.04
CA LYS A 319 -6.34 26.79 2.36
C LYS A 319 -5.18 25.81 2.60
N HIS A 320 -5.28 25.00 3.65
CA HIS A 320 -4.23 24.03 3.96
C HIS A 320 -4.27 22.85 2.98
N ALA A 321 -3.11 22.28 2.69
CA ALA A 321 -3.00 21.16 1.77
C ALA A 321 -3.85 19.96 2.22
N PHE A 322 -4.30 19.18 1.24
CA PHE A 322 -5.15 18.01 1.50
C PHE A 322 -4.46 16.96 2.39
N SER A 323 -3.13 16.80 2.29
CA SER A 323 -2.37 15.86 3.11
C SER A 323 -2.54 16.10 4.61
N HIS A 324 -2.59 17.37 5.05
CA HIS A 324 -2.80 17.74 6.46
C HIS A 324 -4.17 17.32 6.98
N HIS A 325 -5.21 17.56 6.17
CA HIS A 325 -6.57 17.13 6.47
C HIS A 325 -6.65 15.62 6.59
N ARG A 326 -6.03 14.91 5.63
CA ARG A 326 -5.95 13.45 5.63
C ARG A 326 -5.17 12.92 6.84
N ALA A 327 -4.04 13.51 7.18
CA ALA A 327 -3.20 13.07 8.28
C ALA A 327 -3.94 13.14 9.63
N VAL A 328 -4.63 14.26 9.89
CA VAL A 328 -5.45 14.43 11.11
C VAL A 328 -6.63 13.48 11.10
N GLY A 329 -7.38 13.38 10.00
CA GLY A 329 -8.53 12.48 9.89
C GLY A 329 -8.14 11.02 10.13
N LEU A 330 -7.07 10.55 9.47
CA LEU A 330 -6.54 9.21 9.62
C LEU A 330 -6.04 8.96 11.05
N ALA A 331 -5.31 9.91 11.65
CA ALA A 331 -4.80 9.75 13.01
C ALA A 331 -5.93 9.62 14.05
N LEU A 332 -6.99 10.43 13.90
CA LEU A 332 -8.16 10.38 14.78
C LEU A 332 -8.99 9.11 14.58
N GLU A 333 -9.12 8.64 13.33
CA GLU A 333 -9.76 7.35 13.02
C GLU A 333 -9.00 6.18 13.65
N LEU A 334 -7.66 6.17 13.51
CA LEU A 334 -6.81 5.14 14.10
C LEU A 334 -6.87 5.11 15.63
N LEU A 335 -6.94 6.27 16.29
CA LEU A 335 -7.15 6.34 17.75
C LEU A 335 -8.54 5.85 18.16
N GLY A 336 -9.56 6.10 17.33
CA GLY A 336 -10.94 5.70 17.60
C GLY A 336 -11.54 6.32 18.87
N ASP A 337 -11.04 7.48 19.32
CA ASP A 337 -11.54 8.14 20.53
C ASP A 337 -12.81 8.98 20.22
N PRO A 338 -13.97 8.67 20.84
CA PRO A 338 -15.22 9.40 20.60
C PRO A 338 -15.14 10.91 20.87
N ALA A 339 -14.21 11.37 21.72
CA ALA A 339 -14.02 12.78 22.00
C ALA A 339 -13.57 13.58 20.75
N ALA A 340 -13.02 12.92 19.74
CA ALA A 340 -12.64 13.54 18.47
C ALA A 340 -13.85 13.88 17.57
N ALA A 341 -15.01 13.23 17.78
CA ALA A 341 -16.15 13.33 16.87
C ALA A 341 -16.71 14.76 16.76
N ARG A 342 -16.87 15.45 17.90
CA ARG A 342 -17.42 16.81 17.90
C ARG A 342 -16.46 17.83 17.25
N PRO A 343 -15.17 17.90 17.63
CA PRO A 343 -14.19 18.75 16.96
C PRO A 343 -14.12 18.52 15.44
N LEU A 344 -14.15 17.26 15.00
CA LEU A 344 -14.16 16.93 13.58
C LEU A 344 -15.39 17.48 12.86
N ALA A 345 -16.58 17.29 13.45
CA ALA A 345 -17.82 17.82 12.88
C ALA A 345 -17.80 19.35 12.78
N ASP A 346 -17.27 20.03 13.79
CA ASP A 346 -17.18 21.49 13.80
C ASP A 346 -16.23 22.01 12.70
N VAL A 347 -15.07 21.36 12.48
CA VAL A 347 -14.15 21.71 11.38
C VAL A 347 -14.80 21.46 10.01
N LEU A 348 -15.45 20.31 9.81
CA LEU A 348 -16.13 20.02 8.54
C LEU A 348 -17.23 21.03 8.22
N ALA A 349 -18.00 21.46 9.23
CA ALA A 349 -19.02 22.48 9.05
C ALA A 349 -18.42 23.84 8.62
N ASN A 350 -17.29 24.23 9.22
CA ASN A 350 -16.61 25.49 8.88
C ASN A 350 -16.00 25.46 7.47
N LEU A 351 -15.37 24.35 7.08
CA LEU A 351 -14.79 24.19 5.74
C LEU A 351 -15.85 24.26 4.62
N ALA A 352 -17.06 23.78 4.88
CA ALA A 352 -18.17 23.87 3.93
C ALA A 352 -18.60 25.33 3.69
N VAL A 353 -18.57 26.17 4.72
CA VAL A 353 -18.89 27.60 4.61
C VAL A 353 -17.80 28.34 3.84
N GLU A 354 -16.53 28.03 4.07
CA GLU A 354 -15.39 28.67 3.38
C GLU A 354 -15.37 28.38 1.87
N ARG A 355 -15.90 27.23 1.41
CA ARG A 355 -15.98 26.88 -0.03
C ARG A 355 -17.22 27.44 -0.74
N GLY A 356 -18.23 27.88 0.01
CA GLY A 356 -19.46 28.47 -0.53
C GLY A 356 -19.38 29.98 -0.82
N GLN A 357 -18.23 30.59 -0.53
CA GLN A 357 -17.84 31.96 -0.90
C GLN A 357 -16.80 31.91 -2.01
#